data_AF-A0A945I1K8-F1
#
_entry.id   AF-A0A945I1K8-F1
#
_cell.length_a   1.000
_cell.length_b   1.000
_cell.length_c   1.000
_cell.angle_alpha   90.00
_cell.angle_beta   90.00
_cell.angle_gamma   90.00
#
_symmetry.space_group_name_H-M   'P 1'
#
loop_
_entity.id
_entity.type
_entity.pdbx_description
1 polymer ?
#
loop_
_entity_poly.entity_id
_entity_poly.type
_entity_poly.pdbx_seq_one_letter_code
_entity_poly.pdbx_strand_id
1 'polypeptide(L)'
;MNIFYKFVVLILISIFHSFSLSQTELTWTPTVVNSYVNAHSDAVSQGDGNGIDMFFRNSGVVVKGNSYFSVNGVHPVNQGDYTSYYPKSIVKANLETDEIELLCNYYGSSSDVPSTISGVDVDHEIDMEGLTFGPDNGETYIYVGDEYNYIYQINLSDCSISKQWDLSNIGVSTSTDKGIEAITYSSETGYFYVGIQDDLEIHEIQLNDIENCSTASNCSITLINSFSTLNSPSGLFYDLTEDRLFVFAGTITNGEQYLYVYTTNGVLEYFITIPSSVGISRGDGIFIDSEYAYIADSQGPMWLDSGSLGKNLLKVNWSGLSSLSINGEGHENNKNTIPNSFSVYQNYPNPFNPITSLRYDLPEDGLVNITIYDMMGRIVKTLTNSSQRAGYKSVQWNATNDLAQSVSAGLYIYRIQVGAFSKTKKMVLVK
;
A
#
# COMPACT_ATOMS: atom_id res chain seq x y z
N MET A 1 8.89 -13.83 44.77
CA MET A 1 7.58 -13.64 44.13
C MET A 1 7.72 -13.18 42.67
N ASN A 2 8.66 -13.74 41.89
CA ASN A 2 8.95 -13.27 40.52
C ASN A 2 9.45 -14.34 39.55
N ILE A 3 9.29 -15.62 39.91
CA ILE A 3 9.71 -16.77 39.06
C ILE A 3 8.50 -17.66 38.71
N PHE A 4 7.42 -17.60 39.49
CA PHE A 4 6.19 -18.35 39.20
C PHE A 4 5.29 -17.68 38.14
N TYR A 5 5.40 -16.37 37.89
CA TYR A 5 4.61 -15.71 36.83
C TYR A 5 5.16 -15.96 35.41
N LYS A 6 6.49 -16.08 35.25
CA LYS A 6 7.09 -16.41 33.95
C LYS A 6 6.87 -17.86 33.53
N PHE A 7 6.63 -18.78 34.48
CA PHE A 7 6.32 -20.18 34.16
C PHE A 7 4.84 -20.42 33.85
N VAL A 8 3.93 -19.59 34.36
CA VAL A 8 2.48 -19.73 34.12
C VAL A 8 2.09 -19.16 32.75
N VAL A 9 2.80 -18.16 32.22
CA VAL A 9 2.57 -17.66 30.85
C VAL A 9 3.09 -18.64 29.78
N LEU A 10 4.17 -19.38 30.05
CA LEU A 10 4.66 -20.42 29.13
C LEU A 10 3.83 -21.72 29.14
N ILE A 11 3.11 -22.02 30.22
CA ILE A 11 2.31 -23.26 30.36
C ILE A 11 0.84 -23.07 29.95
N LEU A 12 0.33 -21.83 29.91
CA LEU A 12 -1.02 -21.56 29.36
C LEU A 12 -1.05 -21.53 27.82
N ILE A 13 0.11 -21.50 27.16
CA ILE A 13 0.25 -21.65 25.70
C ILE A 13 0.26 -23.14 25.28
N SER A 14 0.40 -24.10 26.20
CA SER A 14 0.54 -25.53 25.86
C SER A 14 -0.74 -26.38 26.01
N ILE A 15 -1.91 -25.80 26.32
CA ILE A 15 -3.17 -26.57 26.52
C ILE A 15 -4.36 -26.10 25.64
N PHE A 16 -4.21 -25.07 24.82
CA PHE A 16 -5.21 -24.77 23.77
C PHE A 16 -4.57 -24.89 22.41
N HIS A 17 -4.90 -25.98 21.71
CA HIS A 17 -4.65 -26.25 20.29
C HIS A 17 -3.27 -25.81 19.80
N SER A 18 -2.38 -26.79 19.63
CA SER A 18 -1.32 -26.71 18.63
C SER A 18 -1.94 -26.42 17.25
N PHE A 19 -2.24 -25.16 16.97
CA PHE A 19 -2.32 -24.66 15.61
C PHE A 19 -0.89 -24.70 15.11
N SER A 20 -0.52 -25.79 14.43
CA SER A 20 0.51 -25.64 13.42
C SER A 20 -0.06 -24.62 12.44
N LEU A 21 0.54 -23.43 12.33
CA LEU A 21 0.43 -22.71 11.07
C LEU A 21 0.91 -23.71 10.01
N SER A 22 -0.01 -24.27 9.20
CA SER A 22 0.41 -24.88 7.96
C SER A 22 0.88 -23.71 7.11
N GLN A 23 2.18 -23.45 7.14
CA GLN A 23 2.84 -22.38 6.43
C GLN A 23 2.54 -22.60 4.95
N THR A 24 1.54 -21.88 4.44
CA THR A 24 1.14 -21.92 3.05
C THR A 24 2.03 -20.91 2.35
N GLU A 25 3.28 -21.33 2.10
CA GLU A 25 4.23 -20.52 1.34
C GLU A 25 3.67 -20.31 -0.07
N LEU A 26 3.21 -19.10 -0.33
CA LEU A 26 2.88 -18.66 -1.67
C LEU A 26 4.15 -18.12 -2.31
N THR A 27 4.59 -18.80 -3.37
CA THR A 27 5.73 -18.33 -4.15
C THR A 27 5.28 -17.22 -5.10
N TRP A 28 5.99 -16.09 -5.07
CA TRP A 28 5.80 -15.02 -6.03
C TRP A 28 6.24 -15.49 -7.43
N THR A 29 5.32 -15.54 -8.41
CA THR A 29 5.65 -15.91 -9.81
C THR A 29 5.48 -14.78 -10.84
N PRO A 30 6.15 -13.64 -10.68
CA PRO A 30 6.15 -12.62 -11.72
C PRO A 30 7.40 -12.70 -12.60
N THR A 31 7.20 -12.49 -13.90
CA THR A 31 8.18 -12.87 -14.94
C THR A 31 8.86 -11.69 -15.63
N VAL A 32 8.63 -10.45 -15.18
CA VAL A 32 9.31 -9.26 -15.73
C VAL A 32 9.57 -8.27 -14.59
N VAL A 33 10.84 -7.89 -14.44
CA VAL A 33 11.28 -6.84 -13.51
C VAL A 33 11.81 -5.69 -14.36
N ASN A 34 11.13 -4.54 -14.32
CA ASN A 34 11.66 -3.28 -14.83
C ASN A 34 12.19 -2.47 -13.65
N SER A 35 13.37 -1.89 -13.82
CA SER A 35 13.93 -0.98 -12.84
C SER A 35 13.87 0.44 -13.35
N TYR A 36 13.38 1.33 -12.50
CA TYR A 36 13.32 2.75 -12.78
C TYR A 36 14.35 3.48 -11.93
N VAL A 37 14.76 4.64 -12.44
CA VAL A 37 15.80 5.56 -11.92
C VAL A 37 17.21 5.23 -12.39
N ASN A 38 17.74 6.14 -13.20
CA ASN A 38 19.15 6.46 -13.22
C ASN A 38 19.36 7.59 -12.21
N ALA A 39 20.26 7.43 -11.24
CA ALA A 39 20.70 8.57 -10.43
C ALA A 39 21.35 9.58 -11.38
N HIS A 40 20.58 10.58 -11.81
CA HIS A 40 21.05 11.53 -12.81
C HIS A 40 22.19 12.32 -12.19
N SER A 41 23.27 12.52 -12.94
CA SER A 41 24.32 13.50 -12.62
C SER A 41 23.78 14.92 -12.35
N ASP A 42 22.51 15.16 -12.70
CA ASP A 42 21.86 16.46 -12.71
C ASP A 42 20.80 16.57 -11.61
N ALA A 43 20.58 15.50 -10.82
CA ALA A 43 19.53 15.46 -9.80
C ALA A 43 19.71 16.55 -8.72
N VAL A 44 20.93 17.05 -8.49
CA VAL A 44 21.15 18.30 -7.74
C VAL A 44 22.45 18.99 -8.21
N SER A 45 22.36 19.79 -9.27
CA SER A 45 23.35 20.87 -9.51
C SER A 45 22.93 22.20 -8.86
N GLN A 46 22.02 22.14 -7.87
CA GLN A 46 21.68 23.27 -7.01
C GLN A 46 22.41 23.10 -5.67
N GLY A 47 23.50 23.85 -5.51
CA GLY A 47 24.48 23.69 -4.45
C GLY A 47 23.90 23.42 -3.05
N ASP A 48 24.15 22.22 -2.56
CA ASP A 48 23.79 21.73 -1.22
C ASP A 48 24.95 21.86 -0.21
N GLY A 49 26.02 22.58 -0.55
CA GLY A 49 27.10 22.83 0.40
C GLY A 49 27.79 21.54 0.87
N ASN A 50 28.63 20.97 -0.01
CA ASN A 50 29.68 20.01 0.32
C ASN A 50 29.25 18.56 0.63
N GLY A 51 28.31 17.96 -0.10
CA GLY A 51 28.17 16.51 -0.08
C GLY A 51 27.16 15.96 -1.08
N ILE A 52 27.61 15.60 -2.28
CA ILE A 52 26.77 14.96 -3.31
C ILE A 52 26.55 13.50 -2.89
N ASP A 53 25.41 13.13 -2.31
CA ASP A 53 24.96 11.74 -2.45
C ASP A 53 24.47 11.59 -3.88
N MET A 54 25.32 10.97 -4.70
CA MET A 54 25.08 10.74 -6.11
C MET A 54 24.04 9.64 -6.36
N PHE A 55 23.35 9.17 -5.32
CA PHE A 55 22.39 8.06 -5.37
C PHE A 55 21.04 8.49 -4.79
N PHE A 56 20.01 8.39 -5.64
CA PHE A 56 18.61 8.51 -5.25
C PHE A 56 18.24 7.33 -4.33
N ARG A 57 17.58 7.56 -3.20
CA ARG A 57 17.18 6.50 -2.26
C ARG A 57 15.69 6.60 -2.02
N ASN A 58 14.94 5.57 -2.40
CA ASN A 58 13.49 5.61 -2.28
C ASN A 58 13.03 5.02 -0.96
N SER A 59 12.30 5.83 -0.20
CA SER A 59 11.44 5.39 0.88
C SER A 59 9.99 5.67 0.51
N GLY A 60 9.11 4.72 0.79
CA GLY A 60 7.71 4.77 0.38
C GLY A 60 7.52 4.76 -1.15
N VAL A 61 6.36 4.31 -1.61
CA VAL A 61 6.00 4.46 -3.02
C VAL A 61 4.50 4.48 -3.19
N VAL A 62 4.01 5.34 -4.07
CA VAL A 62 2.67 5.22 -4.67
C VAL A 62 2.73 5.44 -6.16
N VAL A 63 1.81 4.82 -6.90
CA VAL A 63 1.73 4.92 -8.36
C VAL A 63 0.38 5.50 -8.78
N LYS A 64 0.41 6.44 -9.72
CA LYS A 64 -0.78 7.00 -10.36
C LYS A 64 -0.54 7.20 -11.85
N GLY A 65 -1.29 6.46 -12.66
CA GLY A 65 -1.12 6.48 -14.12
C GLY A 65 0.29 6.04 -14.50
N ASN A 66 0.99 6.86 -15.29
CA ASN A 66 2.35 6.56 -15.74
C ASN A 66 3.44 7.21 -14.87
N SER A 67 3.11 7.55 -13.62
CA SER A 67 4.05 8.17 -12.68
C SER A 67 4.02 7.46 -11.33
N TYR A 68 5.18 7.39 -10.69
CA TYR A 68 5.28 7.04 -9.29
C TYR A 68 5.78 8.23 -8.48
N PHE A 69 5.42 8.24 -7.21
CA PHE A 69 5.84 9.21 -6.23
C PHE A 69 6.61 8.48 -5.14
N SER A 70 7.70 9.08 -4.68
CA SER A 70 8.57 8.51 -3.64
C SER A 70 9.01 9.61 -2.69
N VAL A 71 9.39 9.24 -1.47
CA VAL A 71 10.30 10.05 -0.68
C VAL A 71 11.71 9.69 -1.14
N ASN A 72 12.54 10.71 -1.38
CA ASN A 72 13.94 10.56 -1.71
C ASN A 72 14.81 10.93 -0.50
N GLY A 73 15.52 9.94 0.04
CA GLY A 73 16.39 10.02 1.20
C GLY A 73 17.87 10.21 0.86
N VAL A 74 18.23 11.39 0.36
CA VAL A 74 19.65 11.74 0.15
C VAL A 74 20.25 12.13 1.50
N HIS A 75 21.19 11.33 2.01
CA HIS A 75 21.96 11.70 3.20
C HIS A 75 23.22 12.48 2.77
N PRO A 76 23.49 13.70 3.26
CA PRO A 76 24.73 14.39 2.96
C PRO A 76 25.91 13.58 3.47
N VAL A 77 26.79 13.11 2.58
CA VAL A 77 28.04 12.43 2.99
C VAL A 77 29.09 13.50 3.30
N ASN A 78 29.02 14.09 4.49
CA ASN A 78 30.14 14.87 5.02
C ASN A 78 31.04 13.98 5.88
N GLN A 79 32.30 13.85 5.47
CA GLN A 79 33.44 13.14 6.09
C GLN A 79 33.27 12.66 7.56
N GLY A 80 32.43 11.63 7.79
CA GLY A 80 32.31 10.97 9.08
C GLY A 80 31.46 11.68 10.13
N ASP A 81 30.61 12.62 9.75
CA ASP A 81 29.64 13.25 10.67
C ASP A 81 28.21 12.80 10.34
N TYR A 82 27.75 11.73 10.99
CA TYR A 82 26.41 11.16 10.84
C TYR A 82 25.34 11.90 11.66
N THR A 83 25.61 13.12 12.14
CA THR A 83 24.70 13.84 13.06
C THR A 83 24.09 15.11 12.45
N SER A 84 24.07 15.25 11.12
CA SER A 84 23.67 16.50 10.45
C SER A 84 22.55 16.25 9.43
N TYR A 85 21.35 16.76 9.76
CA TYR A 85 20.16 17.08 8.95
C TYR A 85 20.09 16.45 7.53
N TYR A 86 19.11 15.59 7.31
CA TYR A 86 18.86 14.82 6.09
C TYR A 86 17.70 15.45 5.30
N PRO A 87 17.97 16.22 4.22
CA PRO A 87 16.90 16.81 3.43
C PRO A 87 16.14 15.73 2.66
N LYS A 88 14.98 15.35 3.19
CA LYS A 88 14.04 14.48 2.47
C LYS A 88 13.25 15.30 1.45
N SER A 89 12.99 14.70 0.31
CA SER A 89 12.24 15.33 -0.78
C SER A 89 11.14 14.42 -1.31
N ILE A 90 10.08 15.01 -1.84
CA ILE A 90 9.05 14.27 -2.60
C ILE A 90 9.37 14.43 -4.07
N VAL A 91 9.45 13.30 -4.74
CA VAL A 91 9.80 13.22 -6.15
C VAL A 91 8.71 12.49 -6.89
N LYS A 92 8.52 12.88 -8.14
CA LYS A 92 7.63 12.21 -9.07
C LYS A 92 8.44 11.80 -10.28
N ALA A 93 8.30 10.56 -10.70
CA ALA A 93 9.08 10.05 -11.80
C ALA A 93 8.22 9.24 -12.77
N ASN A 94 8.58 9.33 -14.04
CA ASN A 94 7.85 8.71 -15.14
C ASN A 94 8.25 7.24 -15.31
N LEU A 95 7.27 6.34 -15.33
CA LEU A 95 7.45 4.90 -15.45
C LEU A 95 7.75 4.41 -16.89
N GLU A 96 7.94 5.32 -17.84
CA GLU A 96 8.36 5.00 -19.22
C GLU A 96 9.65 5.72 -19.60
N THR A 97 9.82 6.99 -19.18
CA THR A 97 10.94 7.82 -19.61
C THR A 97 12.07 7.93 -18.58
N ASP A 98 11.87 7.46 -17.34
CA ASP A 98 12.78 7.70 -16.21
C ASP A 98 13.03 9.18 -15.88
N GLU A 99 12.23 10.09 -16.45
CA GLU A 99 12.31 11.52 -16.13
C GLU A 99 11.83 11.74 -14.69
N ILE A 100 12.66 12.43 -13.89
CA ILE A 100 12.39 12.74 -12.49
C ILE A 100 12.08 14.23 -12.35
N GLU A 101 10.98 14.51 -11.67
CA GLU A 101 10.51 15.82 -11.27
C GLU A 101 10.62 15.92 -9.74
N LEU A 102 11.47 16.83 -9.25
CA LEU A 102 11.49 17.19 -7.83
C LEU A 102 10.23 18.03 -7.55
N LEU A 103 9.32 17.49 -6.73
CA LEU A 103 8.09 18.20 -6.37
C LEU A 103 8.32 19.09 -5.16
N CYS A 104 8.68 18.48 -4.03
CA CYS A 104 8.80 19.16 -2.75
C CYS A 104 10.16 18.91 -2.11
N ASN A 105 10.71 19.94 -1.48
CA ASN A 105 12.00 19.89 -0.83
C ASN A 105 11.96 20.62 0.51
N TYR A 106 12.29 19.91 1.58
CA TYR A 106 12.25 20.41 2.94
C TYR A 106 13.67 20.46 3.52
N TYR A 107 14.49 21.40 3.05
CA TYR A 107 15.80 21.69 3.65
C TYR A 107 15.64 22.47 4.95
N GLY A 108 16.36 22.07 5.99
CA GLY A 108 16.63 22.90 7.17
C GLY A 108 18.13 22.99 7.40
N SER A 109 18.67 24.20 7.51
CA SER A 109 19.98 24.36 8.14
C SER A 109 19.74 24.41 9.66
N SER A 110 20.64 23.92 10.50
CA SER A 110 20.48 23.97 11.96
C SER A 110 20.38 25.40 12.54
N SER A 111 20.57 26.44 11.72
CA SER A 111 20.28 27.85 12.04
C SER A 111 19.11 28.46 11.24
N ASP A 112 18.62 27.76 10.22
CA ASP A 112 17.57 28.17 9.27
C ASP A 112 16.68 26.96 8.93
N VAL A 113 16.24 26.17 9.93
CA VAL A 113 14.92 25.56 9.79
C VAL A 113 14.04 26.77 9.55
N PRO A 114 13.40 26.92 8.37
CA PRO A 114 12.46 27.99 8.22
C PRO A 114 11.49 27.78 9.37
N SER A 115 11.44 28.71 10.33
CA SER A 115 10.39 28.75 11.34
C SER A 115 8.99 28.87 10.71
N THR A 116 8.93 28.80 9.38
CA THR A 116 7.76 28.82 8.55
C THR A 116 8.07 28.01 7.28
N ILE A 117 7.88 26.68 7.32
CA ILE A 117 7.44 25.97 6.10
C ILE A 117 6.03 26.51 5.87
N SER A 118 5.91 27.56 5.05
CA SER A 118 4.67 28.29 4.71
C SER A 118 3.51 28.06 5.69
N GLY A 119 3.61 28.65 6.89
CA GLY A 119 2.52 28.67 7.86
C GLY A 119 2.53 27.60 8.95
N VAL A 120 3.51 26.69 9.01
CA VAL A 120 3.70 25.73 10.12
C VAL A 120 5.03 25.98 10.85
N ASP A 121 4.98 26.27 12.15
CA ASP A 121 6.13 26.17 13.07
C ASP A 121 6.35 24.67 13.33
N VAL A 122 7.22 24.03 12.53
CA VAL A 122 7.75 22.71 12.87
C VAL A 122 8.92 22.91 13.82
N ASP A 123 8.84 22.34 15.03
CA ASP A 123 9.88 22.41 16.05
C ASP A 123 10.95 21.30 15.89
N HIS A 124 10.81 20.48 14.86
CA HIS A 124 11.67 19.35 14.53
C HIS A 124 11.87 19.21 13.01
N GLU A 125 12.82 18.35 12.64
CA GLU A 125 13.12 18.00 11.25
C GLU A 125 12.05 17.10 10.65
N ILE A 126 11.67 17.34 9.39
CA ILE A 126 10.72 16.47 8.68
C ILE A 126 11.47 15.33 8.01
N ASP A 127 11.64 14.25 8.76
CA ASP A 127 12.30 13.04 8.30
C ASP A 127 11.27 12.07 7.68
N MET A 128 10.86 12.39 6.45
CA MET A 128 9.84 11.65 5.71
C MET A 128 10.28 10.22 5.36
N GLU A 129 9.35 9.27 5.46
CA GLU A 129 9.56 7.87 5.05
C GLU A 129 8.36 7.36 4.22
N GLY A 130 7.41 6.67 4.85
CA GLY A 130 6.24 6.12 4.19
C GLY A 130 5.32 7.20 3.61
N LEU A 131 4.75 6.96 2.43
CA LEU A 131 3.80 7.88 1.80
C LEU A 131 2.61 7.15 1.18
N THR A 132 1.47 7.84 1.12
CA THR A 132 0.27 7.31 0.49
C THR A 132 -0.61 8.41 -0.11
N PHE A 133 -1.48 8.03 -1.05
CA PHE A 133 -2.61 8.88 -1.44
C PHE A 133 -3.74 8.75 -0.41
N GLY A 134 -4.50 9.82 -0.23
CA GLY A 134 -5.64 9.81 0.70
C GLY A 134 -6.99 9.90 0.00
N PRO A 135 -7.99 10.51 0.67
CA PRO A 135 -9.37 10.62 0.18
C PRO A 135 -9.54 11.30 -1.19
N ASP A 136 -8.62 12.20 -1.57
CA ASP A 136 -8.61 12.88 -2.86
C ASP A 136 -7.86 12.10 -3.94
N ASN A 137 -7.43 10.87 -3.64
CA ASN A 137 -6.72 9.97 -4.55
C ASN A 137 -5.49 10.63 -5.20
N GLY A 138 -4.79 11.50 -4.48
CA GLY A 138 -3.60 12.19 -5.00
C GLY A 138 -3.89 13.20 -6.10
N GLU A 139 -5.08 13.80 -6.12
CA GLU A 139 -5.37 14.91 -7.04
C GLU A 139 -4.73 16.21 -6.59
N THR A 140 -4.68 16.45 -5.28
CA THR A 140 -4.13 17.68 -4.70
C THR A 140 -3.07 17.38 -3.63
N TYR A 141 -3.30 16.33 -2.85
CA TYR A 141 -2.53 16.06 -1.64
C TYR A 141 -1.86 14.69 -1.65
N ILE A 142 -0.75 14.61 -0.93
CA ILE A 142 -0.11 13.37 -0.54
C ILE A 142 0.04 13.33 0.99
N TYR A 143 -0.05 12.13 1.55
CA TYR A 143 0.09 11.91 2.99
C TYR A 143 1.42 11.22 3.25
N VAL A 144 2.18 11.73 4.19
CA VAL A 144 3.54 11.27 4.46
C VAL A 144 3.71 11.08 5.96
N GLY A 145 4.22 9.92 6.35
CA GLY A 145 4.67 9.64 7.71
C GLY A 145 6.13 10.05 7.89
N ASP A 146 6.48 10.47 9.10
CA ASP A 146 7.86 10.78 9.46
C ASP A 146 8.40 9.94 10.62
N GLU A 147 9.72 9.98 10.80
CA GLU A 147 10.42 9.27 11.87
C GLU A 147 10.21 9.85 13.29
N TYR A 148 9.44 10.94 13.41
CA TYR A 148 9.05 11.57 14.67
C TYR A 148 7.59 11.29 15.07
N ASN A 149 6.92 10.37 14.37
CA ASN A 149 5.52 9.95 14.59
C ASN A 149 4.47 10.97 14.15
N TYR A 150 4.80 11.85 13.21
CA TYR A 150 3.84 12.74 12.57
C TYR A 150 3.40 12.20 11.23
N ILE A 151 2.15 12.53 10.88
CA ILE A 151 1.63 12.42 9.52
C ILE A 151 1.39 13.83 9.01
N TYR A 152 1.87 14.10 7.80
CA TYR A 152 1.63 15.36 7.10
C TYR A 152 0.71 15.16 5.91
N GLN A 153 -0.20 16.11 5.71
CA GLN A 153 -0.88 16.30 4.42
C GLN A 153 -0.14 17.39 3.66
N ILE A 154 0.51 17.03 2.55
CA ILE A 154 1.31 17.93 1.74
C ILE A 154 0.57 18.27 0.44
N ASN A 155 0.45 19.56 0.13
CA ASN A 155 -0.10 20.04 -1.12
C ASN A 155 0.95 19.90 -2.23
N LEU A 156 0.65 19.11 -3.26
CA LEU A 156 1.59 18.83 -4.35
C LEU A 156 1.81 20.04 -5.29
N SER A 157 0.98 21.08 -5.23
CA SER A 157 1.08 22.25 -6.11
C SER A 157 2.01 23.34 -5.59
N ASP A 158 2.15 23.47 -4.27
CA ASP A 158 2.95 24.52 -3.63
C ASP A 158 3.85 24.00 -2.49
N CYS A 159 3.81 22.70 -2.21
CA CYS A 159 4.57 22.01 -1.17
C CYS A 159 4.32 22.51 0.25
N SER A 160 3.20 23.20 0.48
CA SER A 160 2.78 23.57 1.83
C SER A 160 2.26 22.35 2.59
N ILE A 161 2.64 22.28 3.87
CA ILE A 161 2.03 21.34 4.82
C ILE A 161 0.68 21.92 5.19
N SER A 162 -0.38 21.29 4.68
CA SER A 162 -1.75 21.74 4.92
C SER A 162 -2.23 21.32 6.31
N LYS A 163 -1.81 20.13 6.77
CA LYS A 163 -2.20 19.54 8.06
C LYS A 163 -1.12 18.64 8.63
N GLN A 164 -1.15 18.47 9.94
CA GLN A 164 -0.29 17.55 10.68
C GLN A 164 -1.08 16.80 11.75
N TRP A 165 -0.73 15.53 11.98
CA TRP A 165 -1.26 14.70 13.06
C TRP A 165 -0.10 14.07 13.81
N ASP A 166 -0.22 13.96 15.12
CA ASP A 166 0.79 13.39 16.02
C ASP A 166 0.24 12.09 16.62
N LEU A 167 0.90 10.97 16.36
CA LEU A 167 0.53 9.65 16.87
C LEU A 167 0.71 9.53 18.40
N SER A 168 1.49 10.40 19.04
CA SER A 168 1.60 10.45 20.50
C SER A 168 0.25 10.77 21.16
N ASN A 169 -0.64 11.46 20.46
CA ASN A 169 -2.01 11.75 20.90
C ASN A 169 -2.89 10.50 21.07
N ILE A 170 -2.52 9.38 20.43
CA ILE A 170 -3.18 8.08 20.61
C ILE A 170 -2.32 7.09 21.41
N GLY A 171 -1.26 7.57 22.06
CA GLY A 171 -0.38 6.76 22.90
C GLY A 171 0.64 5.93 22.12
N VAL A 172 0.84 6.20 20.82
CA VAL A 172 1.89 5.60 20.00
C VAL A 172 3.09 6.55 20.04
N SER A 173 4.18 6.10 20.66
CA SER A 173 5.39 6.91 20.82
C SER A 173 6.63 6.05 20.64
N THR A 174 7.61 6.56 19.90
CA THR A 174 8.84 5.82 19.58
C THR A 174 10.08 6.59 20.03
N SER A 175 11.24 5.97 19.93
CA SER A 175 12.48 6.75 19.98
C SER A 175 12.58 7.64 18.73
N THR A 176 13.21 8.80 18.86
CA THR A 176 13.61 9.62 17.69
C THR A 176 14.30 8.75 16.65
N ASP A 177 14.04 9.00 15.36
CA ASP A 177 14.62 8.25 14.22
C ASP A 177 14.04 6.82 14.06
N LYS A 178 12.83 6.57 14.59
CA LYS A 178 12.11 5.28 14.51
C LYS A 178 10.59 5.42 14.48
N GLY A 179 10.09 6.40 13.72
CA GLY A 179 8.66 6.72 13.64
C GLY A 179 7.91 5.89 12.60
N ILE A 180 7.11 6.56 11.80
CA ILE A 180 6.24 5.94 10.80
C ILE A 180 7.07 5.53 9.57
N GLU A 181 7.33 4.23 9.45
CA GLU A 181 8.03 3.66 8.28
C GLU A 181 7.08 3.43 7.11
N ALA A 182 5.81 3.15 7.40
CA ALA A 182 4.86 2.76 6.39
C ALA A 182 3.46 3.31 6.65
N ILE A 183 2.79 3.75 5.59
CA ILE A 183 1.43 4.27 5.65
C ILE A 183 0.65 3.88 4.40
N THR A 184 -0.63 3.55 4.57
CA THR A 184 -1.55 3.32 3.45
C THR A 184 -2.96 3.77 3.80
N TYR A 185 -3.78 4.06 2.80
CA TYR A 185 -5.16 4.53 2.97
C TYR A 185 -6.16 3.53 2.40
N SER A 186 -7.21 3.24 3.15
CA SER A 186 -8.37 2.51 2.66
C SER A 186 -9.47 3.47 2.24
N SER A 187 -9.78 3.50 0.95
CA SER A 187 -10.94 4.25 0.45
C SER A 187 -12.29 3.57 0.74
N GLU A 188 -12.28 2.31 1.17
CA GLU A 188 -13.49 1.58 1.61
C GLU A 188 -13.92 2.00 3.01
N THR A 189 -12.97 2.09 3.96
CA THR A 189 -13.26 2.46 5.36
C THR A 189 -13.06 3.96 5.62
N GLY A 190 -12.24 4.64 4.83
CA GLY A 190 -11.81 6.02 5.07
C GLY A 190 -10.72 6.14 6.13
N TYR A 191 -10.08 5.04 6.53
CA TYR A 191 -9.04 5.00 7.53
C TYR A 191 -7.65 4.81 6.91
N PHE A 192 -6.64 5.23 7.66
CA PHE A 192 -5.24 4.98 7.35
C PHE A 192 -4.73 3.81 8.19
N TYR A 193 -3.80 3.04 7.65
CA TYR A 193 -3.02 2.07 8.39
C TYR A 193 -1.59 2.58 8.44
N VAL A 194 -0.99 2.59 9.63
CA VAL A 194 0.40 3.00 9.85
C VAL A 194 1.18 1.87 10.49
N GLY A 195 2.42 1.75 10.06
CA GLY A 195 3.43 0.84 10.59
C GLY A 195 4.61 1.64 11.09
N ILE A 196 5.10 1.24 12.26
CA ILE A 196 6.19 1.92 12.96
C ILE A 196 7.49 1.13 12.78
N GLN A 197 8.61 1.83 12.60
CA GLN A 197 9.92 1.21 12.45
C GLN A 197 10.33 0.47 13.73
N ASP A 198 10.86 -0.73 13.58
CA ASP A 198 11.24 -1.65 14.66
C ASP A 198 10.08 -2.04 15.61
N ASP A 199 8.83 -1.76 15.23
CA ASP A 199 7.63 -2.21 15.95
C ASP A 199 6.96 -3.37 15.22
N LEU A 200 6.21 -4.18 15.96
CA LEU A 200 5.45 -5.32 15.45
C LEU A 200 3.95 -5.04 15.49
N GLU A 201 3.54 -3.78 15.42
CA GLU A 201 2.13 -3.38 15.40
C GLU A 201 1.78 -2.55 14.18
N ILE A 202 0.57 -2.75 13.68
CA ILE A 202 -0.10 -1.85 12.76
C ILE A 202 -1.21 -1.13 13.52
N HIS A 203 -1.32 0.17 13.30
CA HIS A 203 -2.40 0.99 13.82
C HIS A 203 -3.34 1.41 12.69
N GLU A 204 -4.60 1.04 12.80
CA GLU A 204 -5.67 1.60 11.98
C GLU A 204 -6.15 2.89 12.65
N ILE A 205 -6.03 4.00 11.94
CA ILE A 205 -6.24 5.34 12.47
C ILE A 205 -7.20 6.13 11.59
N GLN A 206 -8.01 6.95 12.23
CA GLN A 206 -8.78 8.00 11.58
C GLN A 206 -8.07 9.33 11.80
N LEU A 207 -7.72 9.99 10.69
CA LEU A 207 -7.24 11.36 10.68
C LEU A 207 -8.47 12.28 10.71
N ASN A 208 -8.80 12.82 11.88
CA ASN A 208 -9.99 13.65 12.03
C ASN A 208 -9.72 15.07 11.48
N ASP A 209 -10.82 15.80 11.26
CA ASP A 209 -10.82 17.20 10.83
C ASP A 209 -10.31 17.45 9.39
N ILE A 210 -10.81 16.65 8.44
CA ILE A 210 -10.62 16.88 7.00
C ILE A 210 -11.18 18.26 6.55
N GLU A 211 -12.10 18.88 7.30
CA GLU A 211 -12.66 20.21 6.96
C GLU A 211 -12.36 21.35 7.96
N ASN A 212 -12.06 21.07 9.23
CA ASN A 212 -12.01 22.09 10.29
C ASN A 212 -10.64 22.30 10.97
N CYS A 213 -9.62 21.52 10.61
CA CYS A 213 -8.26 21.74 11.12
C CYS A 213 -7.59 22.84 10.29
N SER A 214 -7.44 24.04 10.85
CA SER A 214 -6.65 25.11 10.23
C SER A 214 -5.17 24.90 10.48
N THR A 215 -4.38 25.02 9.41
CA THR A 215 -2.92 25.15 9.32
C THR A 215 -2.15 25.18 10.66
N ALA A 216 -1.19 24.27 10.80
CA ALA A 216 -0.18 24.24 11.88
C ALA A 216 -0.63 23.91 13.30
N SER A 217 -1.86 23.43 13.49
CA SER A 217 -2.27 22.85 14.77
C SER A 217 -2.34 21.33 14.64
N ASN A 218 -1.90 20.60 15.68
CA ASN A 218 -2.02 19.14 15.72
C ASN A 218 -3.49 18.76 15.57
N CYS A 219 -3.85 18.28 14.38
CA CYS A 219 -5.19 17.82 14.09
C CYS A 219 -5.46 16.58 14.94
N SER A 220 -6.73 16.36 15.29
CA SER A 220 -7.08 15.23 16.14
C SER A 220 -6.95 13.91 15.37
N ILE A 221 -6.47 12.88 16.05
CA ILE A 221 -6.33 11.52 15.53
C ILE A 221 -7.12 10.58 16.42
N THR A 222 -7.67 9.51 15.84
CA THR A 222 -8.38 8.47 16.59
C THR A 222 -7.85 7.10 16.21
N LEU A 223 -7.44 6.32 17.21
CA LEU A 223 -7.11 4.92 17.04
C LEU A 223 -8.41 4.14 16.87
N ILE A 224 -8.56 3.47 15.74
CA ILE A 224 -9.72 2.62 15.42
C ILE A 224 -9.45 1.19 15.87
N ASN A 225 -8.27 0.68 15.53
CA ASN A 225 -7.83 -0.67 15.85
C ASN A 225 -6.31 -0.75 15.87
N SER A 226 -5.75 -1.76 16.52
CA SER A 226 -4.36 -2.15 16.35
C SER A 226 -4.22 -3.67 16.36
N PHE A 227 -3.24 -4.19 15.64
CA PHE A 227 -2.95 -5.61 15.63
C PHE A 227 -1.47 -5.89 15.42
N SER A 228 -1.02 -7.01 15.95
CA SER A 228 0.38 -7.42 15.84
C SER A 228 0.69 -8.06 14.49
N THR A 229 1.90 -7.80 14.00
CA THR A 229 2.48 -8.41 12.80
C THR A 229 3.60 -9.39 13.17
N LEU A 230 4.00 -10.23 12.22
CA LEU A 230 5.16 -11.12 12.38
C LEU A 230 6.50 -10.40 12.30
N ASN A 231 6.57 -9.30 11.55
CA ASN A 231 7.78 -8.53 11.30
C ASN A 231 7.47 -7.04 11.25
N SER A 232 8.52 -6.23 11.46
CA SER A 232 8.42 -4.78 11.31
C SER A 232 7.97 -4.42 9.90
N PRO A 233 6.95 -3.56 9.76
CA PRO A 233 6.52 -3.05 8.47
C PRO A 233 7.57 -2.08 7.92
N SER A 234 7.96 -2.25 6.66
CA SER A 234 8.69 -1.26 5.86
C SER A 234 7.92 -0.81 4.61
N GLY A 235 6.69 -1.30 4.45
CA GLY A 235 5.77 -0.85 3.42
C GLY A 235 4.38 -1.38 3.70
N LEU A 236 3.36 -0.58 3.36
CA LEU A 236 1.97 -0.96 3.52
C LEU A 236 1.21 -0.70 2.23
N PHE A 237 0.35 -1.65 1.88
CA PHE A 237 -0.58 -1.49 0.80
C PHE A 237 -1.95 -2.06 1.20
N TYR A 238 -2.99 -1.24 1.10
CA TYR A 238 -4.36 -1.71 1.27
C TYR A 238 -4.95 -2.08 -0.09
N ASP A 239 -5.27 -3.36 -0.26
CA ASP A 239 -5.90 -3.87 -1.46
C ASP A 239 -7.43 -3.78 -1.36
N LEU A 240 -7.98 -2.79 -2.04
CA LEU A 240 -9.42 -2.64 -2.25
C LEU A 240 -10.05 -3.86 -2.93
N THR A 241 -9.25 -4.69 -3.60
CA THR A 241 -9.75 -5.81 -4.37
C THR A 241 -10.07 -7.03 -3.51
N GLU A 242 -9.21 -7.35 -2.58
CA GLU A 242 -9.40 -8.50 -1.71
C GLU A 242 -9.83 -8.07 -0.29
N ASP A 243 -9.93 -6.76 0.00
CA ASP A 243 -10.10 -6.20 1.35
C ASP A 243 -9.04 -6.77 2.30
N ARG A 244 -7.79 -6.57 1.91
CA ARG A 244 -6.60 -7.11 2.60
C ARG A 244 -5.57 -6.03 2.80
N LEU A 245 -4.92 -6.08 3.96
CA LEU A 245 -3.73 -5.30 4.22
C LEU A 245 -2.50 -6.14 3.90
N PHE A 246 -1.71 -5.63 2.97
CA PHE A 246 -0.40 -6.15 2.64
C PHE A 246 0.65 -5.41 3.47
N VAL A 247 1.37 -6.18 4.27
CA VAL A 247 2.46 -5.70 5.12
C VAL A 247 3.76 -6.21 4.54
N PHE A 248 4.48 -5.32 3.88
CA PHE A 248 5.81 -5.59 3.37
C PHE A 248 6.82 -5.46 4.50
N ALA A 249 7.61 -6.50 4.70
CA ALA A 249 8.67 -6.55 5.68
C ALA A 249 10.00 -6.72 4.94
N GLY A 250 10.69 -5.60 4.72
CA GLY A 250 12.08 -5.57 4.30
C GLY A 250 12.93 -6.20 5.39
N THR A 251 13.62 -7.31 5.10
CA THR A 251 14.31 -8.08 6.13
C THR A 251 15.78 -7.70 6.27
N ILE A 252 16.59 -8.19 5.35
CA ILE A 252 18.05 -8.17 5.37
C ILE A 252 18.54 -7.76 3.99
N THR A 253 19.71 -7.13 3.97
CA THR A 253 20.31 -6.68 2.71
C THR A 253 20.54 -7.87 1.77
N ASN A 254 19.99 -7.81 0.55
CA ASN A 254 20.11 -8.86 -0.47
C ASN A 254 19.52 -10.23 -0.09
N GLY A 255 18.58 -10.28 0.88
CA GLY A 255 17.88 -11.50 1.29
C GLY A 255 16.51 -11.69 0.65
N GLU A 256 15.84 -12.78 1.04
CA GLU A 256 14.41 -12.96 0.76
C GLU A 256 13.60 -11.91 1.51
N GLN A 257 12.67 -11.28 0.81
CA GLN A 257 11.75 -10.32 1.39
C GLN A 257 10.39 -10.99 1.59
N TYR A 258 9.60 -10.48 2.53
CA TYR A 258 8.30 -11.08 2.84
C TYR A 258 7.19 -10.06 2.72
N LEU A 259 6.09 -10.51 2.13
CA LEU A 259 4.85 -9.76 2.02
C LEU A 259 3.77 -10.53 2.75
N TYR A 260 3.42 -10.07 3.95
CA TYR A 260 2.41 -10.69 4.80
C TYR A 260 1.03 -10.13 4.46
N VAL A 261 0.03 -11.01 4.36
CA VAL A 261 -1.33 -10.63 3.99
C VAL A 261 -2.25 -10.83 5.19
N TYR A 262 -2.79 -9.73 5.69
CA TYR A 262 -3.70 -9.69 6.82
C TYR A 262 -5.11 -9.30 6.35
N THR A 263 -6.11 -9.84 7.05
CA THR A 263 -7.43 -9.20 7.08
C THR A 263 -7.34 -7.84 7.78
N THR A 264 -8.30 -6.96 7.53
CA THR A 264 -8.40 -5.64 8.20
C THR A 264 -8.54 -5.73 9.73
N ASN A 265 -8.96 -6.88 10.25
CA ASN A 265 -9.03 -7.15 11.70
C ASN A 265 -7.73 -7.75 12.28
N GLY A 266 -6.65 -7.84 11.49
CA GLY A 266 -5.34 -8.29 11.97
C GLY A 266 -5.12 -9.79 11.99
N VAL A 267 -6.01 -10.57 11.37
CA VAL A 267 -5.76 -12.02 11.18
C VAL A 267 -4.82 -12.21 10.00
N LEU A 268 -3.63 -12.74 10.25
CA LEU A 268 -2.71 -13.20 9.21
C LEU A 268 -3.33 -14.37 8.45
N GLU A 269 -3.46 -14.24 7.13
CA GLU A 269 -3.96 -15.33 6.28
C GLU A 269 -2.82 -16.17 5.71
N TYR A 270 -1.82 -15.50 5.13
CA TYR A 270 -0.64 -16.11 4.52
C TYR A 270 0.44 -15.05 4.29
N PHE A 271 1.59 -15.47 3.80
CA PHE A 271 2.62 -14.57 3.33
C PHE A 271 3.18 -15.06 2.00
N ILE A 272 3.79 -14.12 1.29
CA ILE A 272 4.40 -14.31 -0.01
C ILE A 272 5.89 -14.09 0.17
N THR A 273 6.68 -15.06 -0.27
CA THR A 273 8.14 -14.92 -0.32
C THR A 273 8.53 -14.27 -1.63
N ILE A 274 9.22 -13.14 -1.52
CA ILE A 274 9.89 -12.45 -2.63
C ILE A 274 11.34 -12.97 -2.66
N PRO A 275 11.72 -13.80 -3.65
CA PRO A 275 13.03 -14.42 -3.67
C PRO A 275 14.13 -13.38 -3.87
N SER A 276 15.28 -13.61 -3.23
CA SER A 276 16.46 -12.75 -3.34
C SER A 276 16.96 -12.54 -4.79
N SER A 277 16.58 -13.43 -5.73
CA SER A 277 16.86 -13.29 -7.16
C SER A 277 16.21 -12.06 -7.81
N VAL A 278 15.22 -11.45 -7.16
CA VAL A 278 14.63 -10.17 -7.60
C VAL A 278 15.63 -9.02 -7.44
N GLY A 279 16.60 -9.16 -6.52
CA GLY A 279 17.70 -8.21 -6.35
C GLY A 279 17.31 -6.97 -5.55
N ILE A 280 16.38 -7.09 -4.59
CA ILE A 280 16.08 -6.04 -3.62
C ILE A 280 17.23 -5.96 -2.61
N SER A 281 17.92 -4.83 -2.56
CA SER A 281 18.94 -4.58 -1.55
C SER A 281 18.28 -4.29 -0.21
N ARG A 282 17.48 -3.23 -0.07
CA ARG A 282 16.73 -2.92 1.16
C ARG A 282 15.33 -2.44 0.78
N GLY A 283 14.33 -3.29 0.98
CA GLY A 283 12.96 -2.99 0.60
C GLY A 283 12.31 -1.99 1.55
N ASP A 284 11.76 -0.91 1.01
CA ASP A 284 11.34 0.26 1.80
C ASP A 284 10.09 0.92 1.21
N GLY A 285 9.09 0.10 0.95
CA GLY A 285 7.82 0.56 0.39
C GLY A 285 7.29 -0.42 -0.63
N ILE A 286 5.97 -0.52 -0.68
CA ILE A 286 5.27 -1.32 -1.66
C ILE A 286 4.02 -0.59 -2.12
N PHE A 287 3.75 -0.67 -3.42
CA PHE A 287 2.47 -0.30 -4.00
C PHE A 287 2.06 -1.38 -4.98
N ILE A 288 0.78 -1.72 -5.02
CA ILE A 288 0.27 -2.73 -5.92
C ILE A 288 -0.91 -2.13 -6.69
N ASP A 289 -0.90 -2.24 -8.01
CA ASP A 289 -2.09 -1.98 -8.81
C ASP A 289 -2.65 -3.30 -9.38
N SER A 290 -3.59 -3.21 -10.32
CA SER A 290 -4.21 -4.40 -10.89
C SER A 290 -3.27 -5.29 -11.70
N GLU A 291 -2.13 -4.77 -12.16
CA GLU A 291 -1.21 -5.41 -13.10
C GLU A 291 0.24 -5.47 -12.61
N TYR A 292 0.65 -4.64 -11.65
CA TYR A 292 2.03 -4.57 -11.17
C TYR A 292 2.14 -4.36 -9.66
N ALA A 293 3.18 -4.96 -9.08
CA ALA A 293 3.71 -4.62 -7.78
C ALA A 293 4.96 -3.75 -7.98
N TYR A 294 5.03 -2.66 -7.23
CA TYR A 294 6.09 -1.68 -7.23
C TYR A 294 6.76 -1.70 -5.87
N ILE A 295 8.05 -2.01 -5.84
CA ILE A 295 8.81 -2.16 -4.60
C ILE A 295 9.92 -1.11 -4.61
N ALA A 296 9.90 -0.23 -3.61
CA ALA A 296 10.96 0.73 -3.38
C ALA A 296 12.18 0.02 -2.79
N ASP A 297 13.37 0.34 -3.31
CA ASP A 297 14.65 -0.13 -2.77
C ASP A 297 15.42 1.09 -2.25
N SER A 298 15.51 1.22 -0.91
CA SER A 298 16.12 2.38 -0.26
C SER A 298 17.64 2.38 -0.31
N GLN A 299 18.28 1.30 -0.77
CA GLN A 299 19.73 1.24 -0.90
C GLN A 299 20.20 0.97 -2.32
N GLY A 300 19.30 0.52 -3.21
CA GLY A 300 19.62 0.10 -4.58
C GLY A 300 20.78 -0.91 -4.62
N PRO A 301 21.23 -1.37 -5.81
CA PRO A 301 22.48 -2.10 -5.89
C PRO A 301 23.62 -1.11 -5.59
N MET A 302 24.12 -1.15 -4.35
CA MET A 302 25.15 -0.21 -3.88
C MET A 302 26.43 -0.24 -4.73
N TRP A 303 26.72 -1.34 -5.45
CA TRP A 303 27.92 -1.47 -6.29
C TRP A 303 27.71 -2.51 -7.40
N LEU A 304 27.14 -2.12 -8.55
CA LEU A 304 27.29 -2.90 -9.80
C LEU A 304 28.41 -2.25 -10.62
N ASP A 305 29.61 -2.83 -10.54
CA ASP A 305 30.79 -2.65 -11.41
C ASP A 305 30.87 -1.33 -12.20
N SER A 306 31.72 -0.41 -11.73
CA SER A 306 32.33 0.70 -12.50
C SER A 306 31.48 1.31 -13.63
N GLY A 307 30.24 1.72 -13.34
CA GLY A 307 29.43 2.50 -14.28
C GLY A 307 27.93 2.18 -14.37
N SER A 308 27.38 1.26 -13.57
CA SER A 308 25.91 1.06 -13.52
C SER A 308 25.28 1.92 -12.42
N LEU A 309 24.31 2.76 -12.80
CA LEU A 309 23.52 3.58 -11.88
C LEU A 309 22.57 2.68 -11.06
N GLY A 310 22.41 2.99 -9.78
CA GLY A 310 21.57 2.24 -8.84
C GLY A 310 20.10 2.25 -9.23
N LYS A 311 19.45 1.09 -9.15
CA LYS A 311 18.02 0.86 -9.34
C LYS A 311 17.29 1.08 -8.03
N ASN A 312 16.27 1.94 -8.00
CA ASN A 312 15.61 2.33 -6.73
C ASN A 312 14.10 2.05 -6.71
N LEU A 313 13.53 1.63 -7.84
CA LEU A 313 12.16 1.12 -7.91
C LEU A 313 12.12 -0.10 -8.81
N LEU A 314 11.52 -1.18 -8.31
CA LEU A 314 11.29 -2.41 -9.05
C LEU A 314 9.81 -2.53 -9.38
N LYS A 315 9.47 -2.56 -10.68
CA LYS A 315 8.13 -2.86 -11.18
C LYS A 315 8.09 -4.30 -11.62
N VAL A 316 7.14 -5.04 -11.07
CA VAL A 316 7.07 -6.48 -11.22
C VAL A 316 5.65 -6.89 -11.57
N ASN A 317 5.46 -7.73 -12.59
CA ASN A 317 4.12 -8.17 -13.02
C ASN A 317 3.32 -8.75 -11.85
N TRP A 318 2.13 -8.25 -11.59
CA TRP A 318 1.22 -8.72 -10.58
C TRP A 318 -0.04 -9.25 -11.25
N SER A 319 -0.34 -10.53 -11.01
CA SER A 319 -1.53 -11.19 -11.57
C SER A 319 -2.63 -11.40 -10.52
N GLY A 320 -2.55 -10.65 -9.41
CA GLY A 320 -3.43 -10.82 -8.27
C GLY A 320 -3.10 -12.06 -7.43
N LEU A 321 -3.71 -12.15 -6.26
CA LEU A 321 -3.53 -13.28 -5.34
C LEU A 321 -3.97 -14.62 -5.94
N SER A 322 -4.91 -14.59 -6.90
CA SER A 322 -5.47 -15.78 -7.56
C SER A 322 -4.47 -16.59 -8.41
N SER A 323 -3.33 -16.00 -8.80
CA SER A 323 -2.30 -16.66 -9.60
C SER A 323 -1.17 -17.27 -8.76
N LEU A 324 -1.11 -16.95 -7.47
CA LEU A 324 -0.07 -17.45 -6.58
C LEU A 324 -0.32 -18.94 -6.30
N SER A 325 0.60 -19.80 -6.76
CA SER A 325 0.49 -21.24 -6.57
C SER A 325 0.81 -21.61 -5.12
N ILE A 326 -0.18 -22.13 -4.40
CA ILE A 326 0.03 -22.82 -3.12
C ILE A 326 0.73 -24.15 -3.42
N ASN A 327 2.03 -24.24 -3.15
CA ASN A 327 2.75 -25.51 -3.20
C ASN A 327 2.55 -26.24 -1.86
N GLY A 328 1.45 -26.99 -1.76
CA GLY A 328 1.19 -27.85 -0.61
C GLY A 328 0.22 -28.97 -0.98
N GLU A 329 0.73 -30.17 -1.21
CA GLU A 329 -0.11 -31.37 -1.25
C GLU A 329 -0.59 -31.71 0.17
N GLY A 330 -1.90 -31.58 0.38
CA GLY A 330 -2.63 -32.20 1.49
C GLY A 330 -3.06 -31.25 2.60
N HIS A 331 -4.25 -30.67 2.48
CA HIS A 331 -5.40 -31.02 3.34
C HIS A 331 -6.69 -30.36 2.83
N GLU A 332 -7.78 -31.10 2.97
CA GLU A 332 -9.13 -30.77 2.51
C GLU A 332 -9.62 -29.39 2.96
N ASN A 333 -10.24 -28.68 2.02
CA ASN A 333 -11.00 -27.45 2.24
C ASN A 333 -12.05 -27.60 3.36
N ASN A 334 -11.77 -27.07 4.55
CA ASN A 334 -12.73 -26.65 5.57
C ASN A 334 -11.93 -25.77 6.57
N LYS A 335 -12.28 -24.55 6.98
CA LYS A 335 -13.47 -23.66 6.97
C LYS A 335 -12.95 -22.39 7.72
N ASN A 336 -13.38 -21.14 7.57
CA ASN A 336 -14.74 -20.65 7.78
C ASN A 336 -14.79 -19.09 7.77
N THR A 337 -14.82 -18.44 6.61
CA THR A 337 -15.57 -17.17 6.50
C THR A 337 -16.54 -17.32 5.35
N ILE A 338 -17.58 -18.12 5.61
CA ILE A 338 -18.78 -18.05 4.80
C ILE A 338 -19.42 -16.69 5.13
N PRO A 339 -19.69 -15.83 4.13
CA PRO A 339 -20.35 -14.55 4.38
C PRO A 339 -21.66 -14.77 5.14
N ASN A 340 -21.94 -13.95 6.15
CA ASN A 340 -23.17 -14.09 6.94
C ASN A 340 -24.43 -13.71 6.13
N SER A 341 -24.27 -13.01 5.00
CA SER A 341 -25.37 -12.50 4.18
C SER A 341 -24.99 -12.38 2.71
N PHE A 342 -26.00 -12.43 1.84
CA PHE A 342 -25.83 -12.14 0.41
C PHE A 342 -25.63 -10.64 0.19
N SER A 343 -24.46 -10.27 -0.34
CA SER A 343 -24.07 -8.89 -0.65
C SER A 343 -23.57 -8.77 -2.08
N VAL A 344 -23.75 -7.61 -2.68
CA VAL A 344 -23.21 -7.27 -4.01
C VAL A 344 -22.53 -5.91 -3.90
N TYR A 345 -21.26 -5.86 -4.24
CA TYR A 345 -20.41 -4.67 -4.14
C TYR A 345 -20.47 -3.87 -5.42
N GLN A 346 -20.11 -2.59 -5.37
CA GLN A 346 -19.96 -1.79 -6.58
C GLN A 346 -18.85 -2.38 -7.46
N ASN A 347 -19.02 -2.34 -8.78
CA ASN A 347 -17.98 -2.80 -9.68
C ASN A 347 -16.73 -1.90 -9.58
N TYR A 348 -15.53 -2.47 -9.67
CA TYR A 348 -14.27 -1.72 -9.66
C TYR A 348 -13.36 -2.13 -10.82
N PRO A 349 -12.75 -1.18 -11.54
CA PRO A 349 -12.98 0.27 -11.44
C PRO A 349 -14.41 0.67 -11.86
N ASN A 350 -14.86 1.88 -11.50
CA ASN A 350 -16.10 2.50 -11.98
C ASN A 350 -16.02 4.04 -11.84
N PRO A 351 -15.92 4.83 -12.94
CA PRO A 351 -15.99 4.41 -14.34
C PRO A 351 -14.86 3.44 -14.74
N PHE A 352 -15.09 2.58 -15.73
CA PHE A 352 -14.13 1.56 -16.17
C PHE A 352 -13.82 1.64 -17.66
N ASN A 353 -12.65 1.16 -18.07
CA ASN A 353 -12.22 1.07 -19.47
C ASN A 353 -11.22 -0.08 -19.71
N PRO A 354 -11.53 -1.08 -20.53
CA PRO A 354 -12.85 -1.69 -20.75
C PRO A 354 -13.15 -2.80 -19.73
N ILE A 355 -12.28 -3.01 -18.74
CA ILE A 355 -12.37 -4.13 -17.78
C ILE A 355 -12.85 -3.64 -16.41
N THR A 356 -13.80 -4.37 -15.82
CA THR A 356 -14.26 -4.16 -14.45
C THR A 356 -14.58 -5.49 -13.77
N SER A 357 -14.46 -5.54 -12.45
CA SER A 357 -14.77 -6.71 -11.63
C SER A 357 -16.10 -6.54 -10.89
N LEU A 358 -16.95 -7.56 -10.92
CA LEU A 358 -18.22 -7.63 -10.18
C LEU A 358 -18.06 -8.59 -9.00
N ARG A 359 -18.13 -8.09 -7.77
CA ARG A 359 -18.00 -8.90 -6.55
C ARG A 359 -19.32 -9.13 -5.84
N TYR A 360 -19.46 -10.31 -5.25
CA TYR A 360 -20.63 -10.71 -4.48
C TYR A 360 -20.29 -11.78 -3.46
N ASP A 361 -21.08 -11.77 -2.38
CA ASP A 361 -20.95 -12.70 -1.27
C ASP A 361 -22.06 -13.72 -1.34
N LEU A 362 -21.70 -14.99 -1.20
CA LEU A 362 -22.63 -16.10 -1.26
C LEU A 362 -22.68 -16.82 0.10
N PRO A 363 -23.72 -16.60 0.94
CA PRO A 363 -23.79 -17.19 2.28
C PRO A 363 -24.11 -18.70 2.28
N GLU A 364 -24.66 -19.22 1.18
CA GLU A 364 -25.02 -20.63 1.03
C GLU A 364 -24.85 -21.06 -0.43
N ASP A 365 -24.59 -22.34 -0.67
CA ASP A 365 -24.49 -22.90 -2.02
C ASP A 365 -25.76 -22.58 -2.83
N GLY A 366 -25.61 -22.12 -4.07
CA GLY A 366 -26.76 -21.68 -4.86
C GLY A 366 -26.48 -21.53 -6.35
N LEU A 367 -27.56 -21.51 -7.14
CA LEU A 367 -27.50 -21.19 -8.57
C LEU A 367 -27.34 -19.67 -8.72
N VAL A 368 -26.16 -19.24 -9.16
CA VAL A 368 -25.81 -17.84 -9.38
C VAL A 368 -26.02 -17.48 -10.85
N ASN A 369 -26.81 -16.43 -11.10
CA ASN A 369 -26.99 -15.84 -12.42
C ASN A 369 -26.53 -14.37 -12.40
N ILE A 370 -25.55 -14.05 -13.26
CA ILE A 370 -25.00 -12.71 -13.41
C ILE A 370 -25.26 -12.22 -14.83
N THR A 371 -26.12 -11.22 -14.94
CA THR A 371 -26.57 -10.69 -16.23
C THR A 371 -26.30 -9.19 -16.31
N ILE A 372 -25.79 -8.74 -17.45
CA ILE A 372 -25.53 -7.34 -17.78
C ILE A 372 -26.63 -6.86 -18.72
N TYR A 373 -27.12 -5.66 -18.46
CA TYR A 373 -28.17 -4.97 -19.19
C TYR A 373 -27.71 -3.60 -19.64
N ASP A 374 -28.26 -3.15 -20.76
CA ASP A 374 -28.21 -1.74 -21.13
C ASP A 374 -29.34 -0.93 -20.46
N MET A 375 -29.37 0.37 -20.71
CA MET A 375 -30.40 1.27 -20.16
C MET A 375 -31.81 1.01 -20.67
N MET A 376 -31.97 0.25 -21.75
CA MET A 376 -33.27 -0.19 -22.27
C MET A 376 -33.72 -1.51 -21.62
N GLY A 377 -32.92 -2.09 -20.72
CA GLY A 377 -33.19 -3.37 -20.08
C GLY A 377 -32.92 -4.57 -20.97
N ARG A 378 -32.23 -4.40 -22.11
CA ARG A 378 -31.85 -5.51 -22.98
C ARG A 378 -30.63 -6.22 -22.40
N ILE A 379 -30.62 -7.55 -22.45
CA ILE A 379 -29.47 -8.34 -22.03
C ILE A 379 -28.33 -8.09 -23.00
N VAL A 380 -27.21 -7.64 -22.45
CA VAL A 380 -25.95 -7.43 -23.16
C VAL A 380 -25.09 -8.69 -23.10
N LYS A 381 -24.99 -9.28 -21.91
CA LYS A 381 -24.18 -10.47 -21.65
C LYS A 381 -24.66 -11.23 -20.41
N THR A 382 -24.57 -12.56 -20.46
CA THR A 382 -24.66 -13.39 -19.26
C THR A 382 -23.26 -13.86 -18.88
N LEU A 383 -22.71 -13.36 -17.78
CA LEU A 383 -21.35 -13.72 -17.34
C LEU A 383 -21.28 -15.09 -16.67
N THR A 384 -22.34 -15.45 -15.94
CA THR A 384 -22.42 -16.70 -15.22
C THR A 384 -23.87 -17.13 -15.07
N ASN A 385 -24.11 -18.44 -15.17
CA ASN A 385 -25.38 -19.09 -14.87
C ASN A 385 -25.08 -20.52 -14.41
N SER A 386 -24.54 -20.65 -13.20
CA SER A 386 -24.00 -21.92 -12.71
C SER A 386 -24.17 -22.07 -11.20
N SER A 387 -24.22 -23.31 -10.74
CA SER A 387 -24.24 -23.60 -9.30
C SER A 387 -22.86 -23.29 -8.72
N GLN A 388 -22.83 -22.48 -7.67
CA GLN A 388 -21.61 -22.11 -6.96
C GLN A 388 -21.73 -22.46 -5.49
N ARG A 389 -20.60 -22.82 -4.87
CA ARG A 389 -20.52 -23.02 -3.43
C ARG A 389 -20.45 -21.69 -2.69
N ALA A 390 -20.93 -21.64 -1.45
CA ALA A 390 -20.81 -20.51 -0.55
C ALA A 390 -19.38 -19.95 -0.49
N GLY A 391 -19.27 -18.64 -0.24
CA GLY A 391 -18.01 -17.89 -0.16
C GLY A 391 -18.06 -16.55 -0.87
N TYR A 392 -16.98 -15.79 -0.74
CA TYR A 392 -16.73 -14.56 -1.49
C TYR A 392 -16.44 -14.89 -2.97
N LYS A 393 -17.03 -14.14 -3.91
CA LYS A 393 -16.95 -14.39 -5.35
C LYS A 393 -16.66 -13.12 -6.14
N SER A 394 -15.98 -13.28 -7.27
CA SER A 394 -15.72 -12.21 -8.24
C SER A 394 -15.88 -12.73 -9.67
N VAL A 395 -16.35 -11.89 -10.59
CA VAL A 395 -16.35 -12.16 -12.03
C VAL A 395 -15.98 -10.90 -12.79
N GLN A 396 -15.14 -11.02 -13.82
CA GLN A 396 -14.75 -9.88 -14.66
C GLN A 396 -15.67 -9.71 -15.87
N TRP A 397 -15.88 -8.46 -16.26
CA TRP A 397 -16.47 -8.10 -17.54
C TRP A 397 -15.54 -7.18 -18.32
N ASN A 398 -15.28 -7.53 -19.57
CA ASN A 398 -14.40 -6.81 -20.50
C ASN A 398 -15.16 -5.95 -21.52
N ALA A 399 -16.32 -5.42 -21.14
CA ALA A 399 -17.18 -4.60 -22.02
C ALA A 399 -17.57 -5.29 -23.35
N THR A 400 -17.77 -6.60 -23.37
CA THR A 400 -18.25 -7.34 -24.55
C THR A 400 -19.67 -7.85 -24.40
N ASN A 401 -20.38 -8.06 -25.52
CA ASN A 401 -21.65 -8.78 -25.55
C ASN A 401 -21.44 -10.32 -25.66
N ASP A 402 -22.52 -11.08 -25.78
CA ASP A 402 -22.48 -12.55 -25.94
C ASP A 402 -21.80 -13.00 -27.25
N LEU A 403 -21.71 -12.12 -28.26
CA LEU A 403 -20.97 -12.35 -29.52
C LEU A 403 -19.49 -11.93 -29.42
N ALA A 404 -18.98 -11.66 -28.21
CA ALA A 404 -17.64 -11.16 -27.92
C ALA A 404 -17.31 -9.80 -28.59
N GLN A 405 -18.32 -9.03 -29.00
CA GLN A 405 -18.14 -7.71 -29.60
C GLN A 405 -18.14 -6.63 -28.52
N SER A 406 -17.22 -5.66 -28.62
CA SER A 406 -17.16 -4.52 -27.70
C SER A 406 -18.45 -3.70 -27.74
N VAL A 407 -18.94 -3.29 -26.57
CA VAL A 407 -20.12 -2.43 -26.44
C VAL A 407 -19.74 -0.95 -26.46
N SER A 408 -20.72 -0.06 -26.60
CA SER A 408 -20.51 1.38 -26.63
C SER A 408 -20.29 1.96 -25.23
N ALA A 409 -19.52 3.04 -25.10
CA ALA A 409 -19.44 3.79 -23.85
C ALA A 409 -20.84 4.22 -23.37
N GLY A 410 -21.05 4.25 -22.06
CA GLY A 410 -22.35 4.58 -21.48
C GLY A 410 -22.64 3.86 -20.18
N LEU A 411 -23.90 4.02 -19.73
CA LEU A 411 -24.40 3.43 -18.49
C LEU A 411 -24.89 2.01 -18.74
N TYR A 412 -24.46 1.09 -17.88
CA TYR A 412 -24.87 -0.31 -17.85
C TYR A 412 -25.39 -0.67 -16.47
N ILE A 413 -26.12 -1.77 -16.42
CA ILE A 413 -26.67 -2.32 -15.18
C ILE A 413 -26.24 -3.79 -15.11
N TYR A 414 -25.74 -4.25 -13.97
CA TYR A 414 -25.61 -5.69 -13.75
C TYR A 414 -26.55 -6.13 -12.63
N ARG A 415 -27.04 -7.37 -12.77
CA ARG A 415 -27.85 -8.05 -11.78
C ARG A 415 -27.19 -9.36 -11.42
N ILE A 416 -27.05 -9.60 -10.11
CA ILE A 416 -26.64 -10.88 -9.55
C ILE A 416 -27.83 -11.47 -8.83
N GLN A 417 -28.22 -12.67 -9.21
CA GLN A 417 -29.35 -13.39 -8.65
C GLN A 417 -28.91 -14.75 -8.12
N VAL A 418 -29.37 -15.08 -6.91
CA VAL A 418 -29.16 -16.36 -6.24
C VAL A 418 -30.48 -16.82 -5.65
N GLY A 419 -31.11 -17.83 -6.25
CA GLY A 419 -32.45 -18.26 -5.85
C GLY A 419 -33.46 -17.10 -5.85
N ALA A 420 -33.99 -16.77 -4.67
CA ALA A 420 -34.92 -15.66 -4.45
C ALA A 420 -34.24 -14.30 -4.23
N PHE A 421 -32.94 -14.27 -3.92
CA PHE A 421 -32.20 -13.03 -3.69
C PHE A 421 -31.73 -12.45 -5.02
N SER A 422 -31.91 -11.15 -5.20
CA SER A 422 -31.34 -10.43 -6.34
C SER A 422 -30.92 -9.02 -5.95
N LYS A 423 -29.78 -8.60 -6.49
CA LYS A 423 -29.26 -7.24 -6.33
C LYS A 423 -28.81 -6.71 -7.68
N THR A 424 -28.96 -5.40 -7.85
CA THR A 424 -28.70 -4.71 -9.11
C THR A 424 -27.91 -3.44 -8.84
N LYS A 425 -26.87 -3.18 -9.64
CA LYS A 425 -26.06 -1.96 -9.54
C LYS A 425 -25.73 -1.42 -10.93
N LYS A 426 -25.37 -0.14 -10.97
CA LYS A 426 -25.07 0.63 -12.18
C LYS A 426 -23.56 0.69 -12.40
N MET A 427 -23.13 0.71 -13.65
CA MET A 427 -21.73 0.80 -14.05
C MET A 427 -21.58 1.80 -15.19
N VAL A 428 -20.49 2.56 -15.22
CA VAL A 428 -20.20 3.54 -16.27
C VAL A 428 -18.98 3.07 -17.06
N LEU A 429 -19.20 2.71 -18.33
CA LEU A 429 -18.13 2.42 -19.27
C LEU A 429 -17.67 3.72 -19.93
N VAL A 430 -16.40 4.05 -19.78
CA VAL A 430 -15.71 5.11 -20.53
C VAL A 430 -14.79 4.47 -21.57
N LYS A 431 -14.63 5.11 -22.73
CA LYS A 431 -13.76 4.66 -23.82
C LYS A 431 -12.59 5.59 -23.98
#